data_AF-A0A9X8VKA9-F1
#
_entry.id   AF-A0A9X8VKA9-F1
#
_cell.length_a   1.000
_cell.length_b   1.000
_cell.length_c   1.000
_cell.angle_alpha   90.00
_cell.angle_beta   90.00
_cell.angle_gamma   90.00
#
_symmetry.space_group_name_H-M   'P 1'
#
loop_
_entity.id
_entity.type
_entity.pdbx_description
1 polymer ?
#
loop_
_entity_poly.entity_id
_entity_poly.type
_entity_poly.pdbx_seq_one_letter_code
_entity_poly.pdbx_strand_id
1 'polypeptide(L)'
;PRPTLSGAVNSRQLRLADLAPLIGADSNAAKAGRGEKSRQPADKVLPVAQFDTQSWRKMDADVKFAAAHIERGSDLPLSDLATHLKLNDGELRLDPLRFGMAGGSLNAVVRLDGGKKPMRGQVDMHARKLQLKQLLPNVEAMKRSLGQMNGDARLTG
;
A
#
# COMPACT_ATOMS: atom_id res chain seq x y z
N PRO A 1 -15.15 25.76 6.69
CA PRO A 1 -13.74 25.33 6.56
C PRO A 1 -13.59 23.86 6.96
N ARG A 2 -12.84 23.04 6.19
CA ARG A 2 -12.53 21.66 6.57
C ARG A 2 -11.40 21.63 7.60
N PRO A 3 -11.45 20.77 8.63
CA PRO A 3 -10.30 20.55 9.51
C PRO A 3 -9.13 19.97 8.70
N THR A 4 -7.92 20.37 9.06
CA THR A 4 -6.69 19.89 8.41
C THR A 4 -5.80 19.18 9.43
N LEU A 5 -5.42 17.94 9.13
CA LEU A 5 -4.40 17.21 9.88
C LEU A 5 -3.03 17.46 9.23
N SER A 6 -2.05 17.93 9.99
CA SER A 6 -0.70 18.11 9.47
C SER A 6 0.37 17.65 10.46
N GLY A 7 1.51 17.23 9.92
CA GLY A 7 2.68 16.91 10.74
C GLY A 7 3.55 15.79 10.17
N ALA A 8 4.46 15.32 11.01
CA ALA A 8 5.33 14.19 10.72
C ALA A 8 5.10 13.08 11.74
N VAL A 9 4.96 11.85 11.26
CA VAL A 9 4.77 10.66 12.07
C VAL A 9 5.90 9.69 11.76
N ASN A 10 6.67 9.33 12.78
CA ASN A 10 7.73 8.34 12.69
C ASN A 10 7.35 7.13 13.54
N SER A 11 7.24 5.97 12.91
CA SER A 11 7.02 4.70 13.58
C SER A 11 8.30 3.87 13.60
N ARG A 12 8.59 3.27 14.75
CA ARG A 12 9.64 2.24 14.84
C ARG A 12 9.19 0.93 14.19
N GLN A 13 7.90 0.61 14.31
CA GLN A 13 7.32 -0.63 13.82
C GLN A 13 5.90 -0.38 13.33
N LEU A 14 5.63 -0.80 12.10
CA LEU A 14 4.32 -0.77 11.49
C LEU A 14 3.85 -2.20 11.27
N ARG A 15 2.69 -2.53 11.82
CA ARG A 15 2.06 -3.83 11.61
C ARG A 15 1.10 -3.73 10.44
N LEU A 16 1.39 -4.44 9.35
CA LEU A 16 0.52 -4.41 8.18
C LEU A 16 -0.87 -4.98 8.48
N ALA A 17 -0.97 -5.91 9.43
CA ALA A 17 -2.24 -6.45 9.91
C ALA A 17 -3.18 -5.37 10.47
N ASP A 18 -2.62 -4.34 11.13
CA ASP A 18 -3.41 -3.25 11.71
C ASP A 18 -3.84 -2.23 10.63
N LEU A 19 -3.11 -2.15 9.51
CA LEU A 19 -3.49 -1.35 8.34
C LEU A 19 -4.42 -2.09 7.36
N ALA A 20 -4.43 -3.43 7.40
CA ALA A 20 -5.12 -4.25 6.42
C ALA A 20 -6.61 -3.88 6.25
N PRO A 21 -7.39 -3.59 7.31
CA PRO A 21 -8.78 -3.14 7.15
C PRO A 21 -8.91 -1.80 6.41
N LEU A 22 -7.96 -0.88 6.59
CA LEU A 22 -8.00 0.46 5.97
C LEU A 22 -7.77 0.41 4.46
N ILE A 23 -7.01 -0.57 3.99
CA ILE A 23 -6.69 -0.76 2.56
C ILE A 23 -7.44 -1.94 1.94
N GLY A 24 -8.40 -2.54 2.66
CA GLY A 24 -9.22 -3.66 2.21
C GLY A 24 -8.50 -5.02 2.11
N ALA A 25 -7.28 -5.12 2.65
CA ALA A 25 -6.38 -6.27 2.52
C ALA A 25 -6.51 -7.31 3.66
N ASP A 26 -7.49 -7.17 4.54
CA ASP A 26 -7.69 -8.10 5.65
C ASP A 26 -8.44 -9.38 5.22
N SER A 27 -8.37 -10.41 6.07
CA SER A 27 -8.89 -11.75 5.74
C SER A 27 -10.41 -11.81 5.67
N ASN A 28 -10.96 -12.76 4.91
CA ASN A 28 -12.41 -12.99 4.87
C ASN A 28 -12.98 -13.29 6.28
N ALA A 29 -12.24 -13.98 7.16
CA ALA A 29 -12.67 -14.20 8.54
C ALA A 29 -12.78 -12.88 9.33
N ALA A 30 -11.77 -12.01 9.22
CA ALA A 30 -11.78 -10.68 9.85
C ALA A 30 -12.93 -9.81 9.33
N LYS A 31 -13.18 -9.82 8.01
CA LYS A 31 -14.33 -9.16 7.38
C LYS A 31 -15.66 -9.69 7.91
N ALA A 32 -15.81 -11.01 8.05
CA ALA A 32 -17.02 -11.62 8.60
C ALA A 32 -17.29 -11.17 10.04
N GLY A 33 -16.24 -11.12 10.88
CA GLY A 33 -16.33 -10.65 12.26
C GLY A 33 -16.78 -9.19 12.39
N ARG A 34 -16.52 -8.36 11.36
CA ARG A 34 -17.01 -6.97 11.28
C ARG A 34 -18.36 -6.81 10.57
N GLY A 35 -18.98 -7.90 10.13
CA GLY A 35 -20.24 -7.87 9.38
C GLY A 35 -20.11 -7.42 7.92
N GLU A 36 -18.89 -7.35 7.38
CA GLU A 36 -18.68 -7.03 5.96
C GLU A 36 -19.13 -8.20 5.06
N LYS A 37 -19.93 -7.86 4.04
CA LYS A 37 -20.43 -8.83 3.06
C LYS A 37 -19.45 -9.06 1.90
N SER A 38 -18.53 -8.14 1.66
CA SER A 38 -17.54 -8.25 0.58
C SER A 38 -16.54 -9.36 0.91
N ARG A 39 -16.33 -10.27 -0.04
CA ARG A 39 -15.38 -11.38 0.06
C ARG A 39 -14.30 -11.21 -0.98
N GLN A 40 -13.05 -11.39 -0.56
CA GLN A 40 -11.91 -11.41 -1.47
C GLN A 40 -11.91 -12.72 -2.27
N PRO A 41 -12.05 -12.70 -3.61
CA PRO A 41 -11.92 -13.89 -4.45
C PRO A 41 -10.48 -14.42 -4.45
N ALA A 42 -10.32 -15.73 -4.52
CA ALA A 42 -9.00 -16.39 -4.46
C ALA A 42 -8.11 -16.08 -5.69
N ASP A 43 -8.73 -15.77 -6.83
CA ASP A 43 -8.08 -15.41 -8.09
C ASP A 43 -7.67 -13.94 -8.19
N LYS A 44 -7.96 -13.12 -7.16
CA LYS A 44 -7.66 -11.69 -7.15
C LYS A 44 -6.63 -11.34 -6.08
N VAL A 45 -5.52 -10.78 -6.54
CA VAL A 45 -4.42 -10.29 -5.67
C VAL A 45 -4.68 -8.89 -5.10
N LEU A 46 -5.49 -8.07 -5.77
CA LEU A 46 -5.88 -6.75 -5.28
C LEU A 46 -7.22 -6.81 -4.54
N PRO A 47 -7.38 -6.06 -3.42
CA PRO A 47 -8.64 -5.95 -2.71
C PRO A 47 -9.83 -5.57 -3.61
N VAL A 48 -10.95 -6.29 -3.47
CA VAL A 48 -12.22 -5.94 -4.14
C VAL A 48 -13.16 -5.10 -3.27
N ALA A 49 -12.81 -4.91 -1.99
CA ALA A 49 -13.55 -4.04 -1.10
C ALA A 49 -13.47 -2.60 -1.63
N GLN A 50 -14.61 -1.92 -1.69
CA GLN A 50 -14.66 -0.52 -2.10
C GLN A 50 -14.12 0.36 -0.98
N PHE A 51 -13.37 1.41 -1.34
CA PHE A 51 -12.98 2.44 -0.39
C PHE A 51 -14.20 3.22 0.10
N ASP A 52 -14.29 3.47 1.40
CA ASP A 52 -15.24 4.45 1.94
C ASP A 52 -14.72 5.87 1.74
N THR A 53 -15.03 6.43 0.57
CA THR A 53 -14.57 7.78 0.19
C THR A 53 -15.41 8.90 0.80
N GLN A 54 -16.54 8.60 1.46
CA GLN A 54 -17.38 9.64 2.06
C GLN A 54 -16.65 10.41 3.16
N SER A 55 -15.76 9.72 3.87
CA SER A 55 -14.97 10.31 4.95
C SER A 55 -13.83 11.19 4.43
N TRP A 56 -13.40 11.02 3.18
CA TRP A 56 -12.25 11.73 2.61
C TRP A 56 -12.53 13.20 2.28
N ARG A 57 -13.80 13.58 2.15
CA ARG A 57 -14.21 14.99 1.96
C ARG A 57 -14.47 15.74 3.27
N LYS A 58 -14.45 15.04 4.40
CA LYS A 58 -14.74 15.63 5.72
C LYS A 58 -13.52 16.35 6.31
N MET A 59 -12.31 16.06 5.82
CA MET A 59 -11.07 16.67 6.28
C MET A 59 -10.01 16.72 5.19
N ASP A 60 -9.03 17.60 5.35
CA ASP A 60 -7.81 17.65 4.54
C ASP A 60 -6.62 17.13 5.37
N ALA A 61 -5.54 16.70 4.72
CA ALA A 61 -4.34 16.22 5.39
C ALA A 61 -3.05 16.54 4.63
N ASP A 62 -1.97 16.84 5.37
CA ASP A 62 -0.60 16.95 4.87
C ASP A 62 0.34 16.29 5.88
N VAL A 63 0.61 15.00 5.68
CA VAL A 63 1.33 14.15 6.65
C VAL A 63 2.53 13.49 6.00
N LYS A 64 3.71 13.69 6.59
CA LYS A 64 4.88 12.87 6.29
C LYS A 64 4.89 11.67 7.22
N PHE A 65 4.90 10.47 6.66
CA PHE A 65 4.91 9.23 7.44
C PHE A 65 6.15 8.41 7.10
N ALA A 66 6.84 7.91 8.13
CA ALA A 66 7.92 6.95 7.97
C ALA A 66 7.80 5.81 8.98
N ALA A 67 8.04 4.57 8.54
CA ALA A 67 8.16 3.41 9.40
C ALA A 67 9.50 2.72 9.15
N ALA A 68 10.29 2.55 10.21
CA ALA A 68 11.62 1.92 10.11
C ALA A 68 11.57 0.40 9.92
N HIS A 69 10.47 -0.24 10.36
CA HIS A 69 10.25 -1.67 10.21
C HIS A 69 8.77 -1.96 9.91
N ILE A 70 8.51 -2.85 8.95
CA ILE A 70 7.17 -3.38 8.67
C ILE A 70 7.09 -4.84 9.09
N GLU A 71 6.30 -5.10 10.13
CA GLU A 71 5.86 -6.45 10.50
C GLU A 71 4.73 -6.88 9.57
N ARG A 72 4.91 -8.01 8.90
CA ARG A 72 3.98 -8.57 7.91
C ARG A 72 4.27 -10.05 7.68
N GLY A 73 3.41 -10.72 6.92
CA GLY A 73 3.60 -12.11 6.51
C GLY A 73 4.82 -12.32 5.60
N SER A 74 5.29 -13.56 5.53
CA SER A 74 6.48 -13.99 4.77
C SER A 74 6.44 -13.69 3.28
N ASP A 75 5.23 -13.62 2.70
CA ASP A 75 5.04 -13.63 1.25
C ASP A 75 5.21 -12.25 0.62
N LEU A 76 5.24 -11.21 1.44
CA LEU A 76 5.48 -9.84 1.01
C LEU A 76 6.88 -9.48 1.52
N PRO A 77 7.87 -9.11 0.69
CA PRO A 77 9.23 -8.84 1.15
C PRO A 77 9.55 -7.34 1.30
N LEU A 78 8.62 -6.51 1.79
CA LEU A 78 8.86 -5.10 2.17
C LEU A 78 9.89 -4.96 3.33
N SER A 79 10.14 -3.78 3.88
CA SER A 79 11.03 -3.67 5.06
C SER A 79 10.78 -2.39 5.82
N ASP A 80 10.78 -1.27 5.11
CA ASP A 80 10.46 0.05 5.61
C ASP A 80 9.41 0.72 4.72
N LEU A 81 8.89 1.85 5.18
CA LEU A 81 7.96 2.69 4.44
C LEU A 81 8.31 4.16 4.66
N ALA A 82 8.27 4.96 3.60
CA ALA A 82 8.27 6.42 3.70
C ALA A 82 7.30 7.01 2.68
N THR A 83 6.43 7.92 3.12
CA THR A 83 5.49 8.59 2.23
C THR A 83 5.17 10.02 2.64
N HIS A 84 4.77 10.83 1.67
CA HIS A 84 4.07 12.09 1.90
C HIS A 84 2.61 11.93 1.47
N LEU A 85 1.73 11.84 2.46
CA LEU A 85 0.30 11.81 2.27
C LEU A 85 -0.25 13.23 2.17
N LYS A 86 -0.93 13.52 1.07
CA LYS A 86 -1.78 14.71 0.93
C LYS A 86 -3.21 14.29 0.64
N LEU A 87 -4.15 14.77 1.44
CA LEU A 87 -5.58 14.66 1.17
C LEU A 87 -6.12 16.08 1.02
N ASN A 88 -6.68 16.40 -0.13
CA ASN A 88 -7.28 17.72 -0.38
C ASN A 88 -8.60 17.54 -1.12
N ASP A 89 -9.70 17.97 -0.51
CA ASP A 89 -11.04 17.89 -1.11
C ASP A 89 -11.45 16.48 -1.58
N GLY A 90 -10.98 15.45 -0.87
CA GLY A 90 -11.22 14.05 -1.22
C GLY A 90 -10.30 13.47 -2.31
N GLU A 91 -9.32 14.22 -2.81
CA GLU A 91 -8.21 13.68 -3.61
C GLU A 91 -7.05 13.27 -2.68
N LEU A 92 -6.74 11.97 -2.66
CA LEU A 92 -5.59 11.41 -1.93
C LEU A 92 -4.40 11.28 -2.87
N ARG A 93 -3.24 11.80 -2.45
CA ARG A 93 -1.95 11.61 -3.09
C ARG A 93 -0.94 11.05 -2.10
N LEU A 94 -0.21 10.01 -2.52
CA LEU A 94 0.98 9.49 -1.85
C LEU A 94 2.16 9.71 -2.79
N ASP A 95 3.03 10.66 -2.48
CA ASP A 95 4.11 11.06 -3.38
C ASP A 95 5.35 11.62 -2.66
N PRO A 96 6.45 10.86 -2.59
CA PRO A 96 6.57 9.48 -3.05
C PRO A 96 5.90 8.53 -2.04
N LEU A 97 5.57 7.31 -2.46
CA LEU A 97 5.34 6.14 -1.61
C LEU A 97 6.51 5.18 -1.81
N ARG A 98 7.40 5.04 -0.82
CA ARG A 98 8.63 4.26 -0.94
C ARG A 98 8.65 3.11 0.05
N PHE A 99 9.18 1.98 -0.39
CA PHE A 99 9.47 0.83 0.43
C PHE A 99 10.84 0.26 0.08
N GLY A 100 11.63 -0.14 1.07
CA GLY A 100 12.64 -1.18 0.87
C GLY A 100 11.95 -2.52 0.58
N MET A 101 12.37 -3.25 -0.46
CA MET A 101 11.75 -4.51 -0.85
C MET A 101 12.78 -5.52 -1.37
N ALA A 102 12.80 -6.73 -0.82
CA ALA A 102 13.67 -7.83 -1.25
C ALA A 102 15.15 -7.42 -1.43
N GLY A 103 15.68 -6.58 -0.52
CA GLY A 103 17.05 -6.04 -0.59
C GLY A 103 17.27 -4.94 -1.63
N GLY A 104 16.22 -4.53 -2.35
CA GLY A 104 16.18 -3.39 -3.26
C GLY A 104 15.14 -2.35 -2.82
N SER A 105 14.55 -1.64 -3.78
CA SER A 105 13.58 -0.57 -3.52
C SER A 105 12.37 -0.64 -4.44
N LEU A 106 11.21 -0.28 -3.89
CA LEU A 106 9.97 -0.01 -4.62
C LEU A 106 9.55 1.44 -4.36
N ASN A 107 9.45 2.24 -5.40
CA ASN A 107 8.92 3.60 -5.35
C ASN A 107 7.62 3.65 -6.12
N ALA A 108 6.62 4.38 -5.62
CA ALA A 108 5.36 4.59 -6.31
C ALA A 108 4.85 6.02 -6.11
N VAL A 109 4.03 6.47 -7.04
CA VAL A 109 3.17 7.65 -6.89
C VAL A 109 1.73 7.18 -7.01
N VAL A 110 0.93 7.41 -5.97
CA VAL A 110 -0.48 7.01 -5.94
C VAL A 110 -1.34 8.26 -5.94
N ARG A 111 -2.39 8.27 -6.78
CA ARG A 111 -3.43 9.30 -6.82
C ARG A 111 -4.80 8.64 -6.84
N LEU A 112 -5.67 8.99 -5.91
CA LEU A 112 -7.03 8.48 -5.82
C LEU A 112 -8.02 9.66 -5.68
N ASP A 113 -8.98 9.78 -6.59
CA ASP A 113 -10.03 10.79 -6.57
C ASP A 113 -11.32 10.20 -5.98
N GLY A 114 -11.51 10.40 -4.68
CA GLY A 114 -12.69 9.96 -3.94
C GLY A 114 -13.96 10.77 -4.26
N GLY A 115 -13.85 11.84 -5.04
CA GLY A 115 -14.96 12.65 -5.54
C GLY A 115 -15.68 12.05 -6.75
N LYS A 116 -15.13 11.00 -7.37
CA LYS A 116 -15.76 10.29 -8.50
C LYS A 116 -16.41 8.99 -8.05
N LYS A 117 -17.44 8.56 -8.78
CA LYS A 117 -18.10 7.27 -8.61
C LYS A 117 -18.22 6.60 -10.00
N PRO A 118 -17.49 5.50 -10.27
CA PRO A 118 -16.49 4.87 -9.40
C PRO A 118 -15.29 5.80 -9.14
N MET A 119 -14.58 5.54 -8.03
CA MET A 119 -13.35 6.26 -7.67
C MET A 119 -12.33 6.08 -8.79
N ARG A 120 -11.65 7.17 -9.19
CA ARG A 120 -10.56 7.09 -10.16
C ARG A 120 -9.23 6.92 -9.43
N GLY A 121 -8.42 5.97 -9.88
CA GLY A 121 -7.11 5.68 -9.32
C GLY A 121 -6.01 5.67 -10.37
N GLN A 122 -4.84 6.17 -9.99
CA GLN A 122 -3.62 6.07 -10.77
C GLN A 122 -2.45 5.66 -9.86
N VAL A 123 -1.65 4.72 -10.34
CA VAL A 123 -0.41 4.29 -9.70
C VAL A 123 0.67 4.25 -10.76
N ASP A 124 1.78 4.92 -10.51
CA ASP A 124 3.04 4.73 -11.24
C ASP A 124 4.04 4.11 -10.26
N MET A 125 4.69 3.01 -10.65
CA MET A 125 5.54 2.24 -9.75
C MET A 125 6.83 1.78 -10.42
N HIS A 126 7.93 1.88 -9.68
CA HIS A 126 9.28 1.55 -10.10
C HIS A 126 9.93 0.64 -9.06
N ALA A 127 10.19 -0.59 -9.46
CA ALA A 127 10.94 -1.58 -8.71
C ALA A 127 12.38 -1.64 -9.21
N ARG A 128 13.36 -1.56 -8.31
CA ARG A 128 14.78 -1.57 -8.66
C ARG A 128 15.57 -2.48 -7.74
N LYS A 129 16.51 -3.24 -8.33
CA LYS A 129 17.50 -4.09 -7.65
C LYS A 129 16.89 -5.10 -6.67
N LEU A 130 15.72 -5.65 -6.99
CA LEU A 130 15.06 -6.65 -6.14
C LEU A 130 15.82 -7.97 -6.24
N GLN A 131 16.32 -8.50 -5.13
CA GLN A 131 17.10 -9.74 -5.14
C GLN A 131 16.19 -10.94 -5.34
N LEU A 132 16.43 -11.75 -6.37
CA LEU A 132 15.54 -12.87 -6.73
C LEU A 132 15.37 -13.88 -5.59
N LYS A 133 16.44 -14.17 -4.84
CA LYS A 133 16.41 -15.07 -3.67
C LYS A 133 15.49 -14.58 -2.55
N GLN A 134 15.34 -13.26 -2.39
CA GLN A 134 14.48 -12.65 -1.35
C GLN A 134 13.06 -12.40 -1.87
N LEU A 135 12.92 -12.14 -3.17
CA LEU A 135 11.64 -11.89 -3.82
C LEU A 135 10.83 -13.18 -4.03
N LEU A 136 11.50 -14.27 -4.40
CA LEU A 136 10.89 -15.55 -4.73
C LEU A 136 11.46 -16.68 -3.85
N PRO A 137 11.35 -16.60 -2.50
CA PRO A 137 12.00 -17.54 -1.59
C PRO A 137 11.46 -18.97 -1.71
N ASN A 138 10.23 -19.12 -2.21
CA ASN A 138 9.54 -20.40 -2.36
C ASN A 138 9.84 -21.11 -3.70
N VAL A 139 10.65 -20.49 -4.58
CA VAL A 139 11.05 -21.08 -5.87
C VAL A 139 12.45 -21.64 -5.74
N GLU A 140 12.59 -22.97 -5.83
CA GLU A 140 13.87 -23.66 -5.57
C GLU A 140 15.03 -23.13 -6.44
N ALA A 141 14.76 -22.86 -7.72
CA ALA A 141 15.72 -22.28 -8.65
C ALA A 141 16.22 -20.87 -8.22
N MET A 142 15.41 -20.12 -7.47
CA MET A 142 15.74 -18.75 -7.05
C MET A 142 16.54 -18.70 -5.73
N LYS A 143 16.49 -19.76 -4.90
CA LYS A 143 17.18 -19.78 -3.60
C LYS A 143 18.70 -19.60 -3.69
N ARG A 144 19.31 -20.06 -4.79
CA ARG A 144 20.75 -19.92 -5.08
C ARG A 144 21.07 -18.77 -6.04
N SER A 145 20.06 -17.98 -6.43
CA SER A 145 20.23 -16.90 -7.39
C SER A 145 20.94 -15.70 -6.76
N LEU A 146 21.94 -15.17 -7.48
CA LEU A 146 22.56 -13.86 -7.22
C LEU A 146 21.98 -12.76 -8.13
N GLY A 147 20.97 -13.10 -8.93
CA GLY A 147 20.34 -12.19 -9.87
C GLY A 147 19.41 -11.18 -9.18
N GLN A 148 19.11 -10.12 -9.92
CA GLN A 148 18.19 -9.07 -9.50
C GLN A 148 17.10 -8.82 -10.55
N MET A 149 15.96 -8.31 -10.11
CA MET A 149 14.84 -7.91 -10.94
C MET A 149 14.62 -6.39 -10.84
N ASN A 150 14.32 -5.78 -11.99
CA ASN A 150 13.82 -4.42 -12.09
C ASN A 150 12.49 -4.46 -12.82
N GLY A 151 11.61 -3.49 -12.58
CA GLY A 151 10.35 -3.43 -13.27
C GLY A 151 9.67 -2.07 -13.11
N ASP A 152 8.83 -1.76 -14.08
CA ASP A 152 8.02 -0.56 -14.11
C ASP A 152 6.58 -0.97 -14.39
N ALA A 153 5.63 -0.35 -13.71
CA ALA A 153 4.22 -0.59 -13.95
C ALA A 153 3.44 0.72 -13.81
N ARG A 154 2.38 0.83 -14.59
CA ARG A 154 1.39 1.89 -14.45
C ARG A 154 0.01 1.26 -14.42
N LEU A 155 -0.78 1.62 -13.42
CA LEU A 155 -2.16 1.19 -13.27
C LEU A 155 -3.07 2.42 -13.28
N THR A 156 -4.16 2.33 -14.03
CA THR A 156 -5.22 3.34 -14.06
C THR A 156 -6.57 2.63 -14.01
N GLY A 157 -7.53 3.17 -13.27
CA GLY A 157 -8.87 2.61 -13.14
C GLY A 157 -9.87 3.56 -12.51
#